data_AF-A0A7R8VKD1-F1
#
_entry.id   AF-A0A7R8VKD1-F1
#
_cell.length_a   1.000
_cell.length_b   1.000
_cell.length_c   1.000
_cell.angle_alpha   90.00
_cell.angle_beta   90.00
_cell.angle_gamma   90.00
#
_symmetry.space_group_name_H-M   'P 1'
#
loop_
_entity.id
_entity.type
_entity.pdbx_description
1 polymer ?
#
loop_
_entity_poly.entity_id
_entity_poly.type
_entity_poly.pdbx_seq_one_letter_code
_entity_poly.pdbx_strand_id
1 'polypeptide(L)'
;MASKQVSTNRILKYLKNILLAGAMVDPTAETLLSRVPSLSKVVEFPQIKFSFELIYYYRLIIRVRCDADVAQCPLGAKFGCDIITEAPRLIRAASFLGLEVVGMSFHVGSGCEDPPVFRRGIAAARKLFDYASTLGYNFEYLDLGGGYPGNTGTSIDKIANVINLALEEFFPDPSVKVIAEPGRFFVASAFALATNIHSKREVHNNEQDDSVIHVMYYINDGVYGAFNCVSNDNYHPIPVPLKVRNLFNISVLLSLIYD
;
A
#
# COMPACT_ATOMS: atom_id res chain seq x y z
N MET A 1 -31.87 15.65 11.51
CA MET A 1 -31.30 14.92 10.35
C MET A 1 -30.00 14.28 10.82
N ALA A 2 -29.98 12.94 10.94
CA ALA A 2 -28.92 12.20 11.60
C ALA A 2 -27.68 12.06 10.70
N SER A 3 -26.53 12.54 11.19
CA SER A 3 -25.22 12.28 10.61
C SER A 3 -24.82 10.83 10.85
N LYS A 4 -24.74 10.01 9.79
CA LYS A 4 -24.13 8.68 9.88
C LYS A 4 -22.61 8.83 9.91
N GLN A 5 -22.08 8.97 11.11
CA GLN A 5 -20.68 8.79 11.43
C GLN A 5 -20.32 7.32 11.11
N VAL A 6 -19.61 7.10 10.00
CA VAL A 6 -19.12 5.76 9.63
C VAL A 6 -18.03 5.40 10.65
N SER A 7 -18.40 4.57 11.61
CA SER A 7 -17.53 4.12 12.69
C SER A 7 -16.37 3.30 12.13
N THR A 8 -15.15 3.79 12.35
CA THR A 8 -13.85 3.15 12.07
C THR A 8 -13.73 1.73 12.67
N ASN A 9 -14.61 1.37 13.62
CA ASN A 9 -14.66 0.04 14.24
C ASN A 9 -15.23 -1.07 13.34
N ARG A 10 -15.82 -0.75 12.17
CA ARG A 10 -16.31 -1.80 11.25
C ARG A 10 -15.19 -2.48 10.47
N ILE A 11 -14.13 -1.77 10.08
CA ILE A 11 -13.10 -2.30 9.17
C ILE A 11 -12.26 -3.42 9.83
N LEU A 12 -11.89 -3.26 11.10
CA LEU A 12 -11.10 -4.26 11.83
C LEU A 12 -11.85 -5.55 12.19
N LYS A 13 -13.20 -5.55 12.13
CA LYS A 13 -14.00 -6.73 12.51
C LYS A 13 -14.06 -7.79 11.39
N TYR A 14 -13.81 -7.42 10.13
CA TYR A 14 -13.97 -8.31 8.97
C TYR A 14 -12.70 -9.09 8.58
N LEU A 15 -11.53 -8.71 9.12
CA LEU A 15 -10.24 -9.27 8.71
C LEU A 15 -9.76 -10.48 9.55
N LYS A 16 -10.53 -10.92 10.54
CA LYS A 16 -10.05 -11.88 11.55
C LYS A 16 -9.57 -13.24 11.01
N ASN A 17 -9.87 -13.62 9.75
CA ASN A 17 -9.52 -14.93 9.19
C ASN A 17 -9.10 -14.90 7.70
N ILE A 18 -8.69 -13.75 7.16
CA ILE A 18 -8.34 -13.62 5.74
C ILE A 18 -6.82 -13.71 5.55
N LEU A 19 -6.37 -14.59 4.66
CA LEU A 19 -4.97 -14.79 4.28
C LEU A 19 -4.76 -14.21 2.87
N LEU A 20 -3.88 -13.23 2.73
CA LEU A 20 -3.50 -12.65 1.44
C LEU A 20 -2.38 -13.51 0.85
N ALA A 21 -2.61 -14.26 -0.21
CA ALA A 21 -1.54 -15.02 -0.87
C ALA A 21 -0.81 -14.13 -1.88
N GLY A 22 0.50 -13.87 -1.70
CA GLY A 22 1.32 -13.19 -2.73
C GLY A 22 2.43 -12.22 -2.30
N ALA A 23 2.92 -12.28 -1.06
CA ALA A 23 4.12 -11.57 -0.61
C ALA A 23 5.10 -12.46 0.21
N MET A 24 6.40 -12.34 -0.03
CA MET A 24 7.44 -13.06 0.73
C MET A 24 7.29 -12.84 2.24
N VAL A 25 7.14 -13.92 3.00
CA VAL A 25 7.23 -13.93 4.47
C VAL A 25 8.40 -14.83 4.88
N ASP A 26 9.21 -14.34 5.82
CA ASP A 26 10.31 -15.10 6.43
C ASP A 26 9.76 -16.29 7.25
N PRO A 27 10.28 -17.53 7.08
CA PRO A 27 9.90 -18.71 7.88
C PRO A 27 9.95 -18.51 9.41
N THR A 28 10.82 -17.61 9.89
CA THR A 28 10.93 -17.29 11.32
C THR A 28 9.73 -16.47 11.82
N ALA A 29 9.21 -15.57 10.98
CA ALA A 29 7.97 -14.83 11.25
C ALA A 29 6.74 -15.75 11.26
N GLU A 30 6.74 -16.83 10.46
CA GLU A 30 5.68 -17.86 10.48
C GLU A 30 5.52 -18.51 11.86
N THR A 31 6.63 -18.71 12.57
CA THR A 31 6.66 -19.34 13.89
C THR A 31 6.14 -18.40 14.98
N LEU A 32 6.44 -17.10 14.91
CA LEU A 32 5.94 -16.09 15.85
C LEU A 32 4.45 -15.76 15.62
N LEU A 33 4.02 -15.71 14.36
CA LEU A 33 2.62 -15.45 13.98
C LEU A 33 1.68 -16.61 14.32
N SER A 34 2.19 -17.84 14.46
CA SER A 34 1.44 -19.00 14.96
C SER A 34 0.87 -18.80 16.39
N ARG A 35 1.39 -17.81 17.13
CA ARG A 35 0.99 -17.47 18.50
C ARG A 35 -0.01 -16.32 18.59
N VAL A 36 -0.34 -15.67 17.46
CA VAL A 36 -1.25 -14.51 17.45
C VAL A 36 -2.51 -14.86 16.64
N PRO A 37 -3.65 -15.15 17.28
CA PRO A 37 -4.87 -15.65 16.62
C PRO A 37 -5.65 -14.61 15.79
N SER A 38 -5.01 -13.52 15.34
CA SER A 38 -5.71 -12.38 14.72
C SER A 38 -4.98 -11.71 13.55
N LEU A 39 -3.93 -12.33 12.98
CA LEU A 39 -3.19 -11.75 11.87
C LEU A 39 -3.32 -12.56 10.58
N SER A 40 -3.54 -11.81 9.50
CA SER A 40 -3.47 -12.23 8.10
C SER A 40 -2.09 -12.84 7.81
N LYS A 41 -2.05 -14.08 7.30
CA LYS A 41 -0.80 -14.67 6.79
C LYS A 41 -0.63 -14.35 5.30
N VAL A 42 0.58 -14.56 4.82
CA VAL A 42 0.90 -14.55 3.41
C VAL A 42 1.78 -15.78 3.16
N VAL A 43 1.42 -16.62 2.19
CA VAL A 43 2.09 -17.90 1.91
C VAL A 43 2.57 -17.90 0.46
N GLU A 44 3.85 -18.22 0.25
CA GLU A 44 4.42 -18.53 -1.07
C GLU A 44 4.40 -20.04 -1.33
N PHE A 45 4.16 -20.44 -2.57
CA PHE A 45 4.26 -21.83 -3.01
C PHE A 45 5.60 -22.03 -3.72
N PRO A 46 6.58 -22.65 -3.06
CA PRO A 46 6.75 -24.09 -3.28
C PRO A 46 7.17 -24.88 -2.02
N GLN A 47 6.64 -26.10 -1.90
CA GLN A 47 6.96 -27.15 -0.89
C GLN A 47 6.24 -27.06 0.48
N ILE A 48 4.92 -27.27 0.52
CA ILE A 48 4.23 -27.61 1.78
C ILE A 48 4.52 -29.09 2.12
N LYS A 49 5.36 -29.33 3.13
CA LYS A 49 5.36 -30.60 3.87
C LYS A 49 4.19 -30.57 4.85
N PHE A 50 3.14 -31.32 4.55
CA PHE A 50 2.01 -31.48 5.46
C PHE A 50 2.44 -32.24 6.72
N SER A 51 2.47 -31.52 7.84
CA SER A 51 2.40 -32.11 9.17
C SER A 51 0.92 -32.08 9.56
N PHE A 52 0.25 -33.22 9.51
CA PHE A 52 -1.14 -33.40 9.93
C PHE A 52 -1.24 -33.17 11.45
N GLU A 53 -1.49 -31.95 11.94
CA GLU A 53 -2.09 -31.77 13.28
C GLU A 53 -2.59 -30.35 13.70
N LEU A 54 -2.78 -29.38 12.81
CA LEU A 54 -3.58 -28.17 13.16
C LEU A 54 -4.43 -27.70 11.97
N ILE A 55 -5.72 -28.02 11.97
CA ILE A 55 -6.69 -27.52 10.99
C ILE A 55 -7.12 -26.12 11.42
N TYR A 56 -6.40 -25.11 10.96
CA TYR A 56 -6.91 -23.75 10.96
C TYR A 56 -7.70 -23.53 9.66
N TYR A 57 -8.98 -23.17 9.78
CA TYR A 57 -9.83 -22.78 8.65
C TYR A 57 -9.48 -21.36 8.21
N TYR A 58 -8.48 -21.22 7.34
CA TYR A 58 -8.14 -19.94 6.73
C TYR A 58 -8.96 -19.71 5.46
N ARG A 59 -9.49 -18.50 5.30
CA ARG A 59 -10.13 -18.04 4.06
C ARG A 59 -9.08 -17.30 3.24
N LEU A 60 -8.86 -17.71 2.01
CA LEU A 60 -7.77 -17.24 1.16
C LEU A 60 -8.24 -16.16 0.18
N ILE A 61 -7.43 -15.14 -0.03
CA ILE A 61 -7.56 -14.16 -1.10
C ILE A 61 -6.33 -14.27 -2.01
N ILE A 62 -6.54 -14.39 -3.31
CA ILE A 62 -5.44 -14.47 -4.29
C ILE A 62 -5.03 -13.05 -4.68
N ARG A 63 -3.76 -12.70 -4.47
CA ARG A 63 -3.22 -11.42 -4.94
C ARG A 63 -2.72 -11.55 -6.37
N VAL A 64 -3.26 -10.73 -7.26
CA VAL A 64 -2.81 -10.63 -8.65
C VAL A 64 -1.96 -9.39 -8.88
N ARG A 65 -1.05 -9.48 -9.83
CA ARG A 65 -0.28 -8.34 -10.30
C ARG A 65 -1.17 -7.39 -11.11
N CYS A 66 -1.10 -6.10 -10.81
CA CYS A 66 -1.77 -5.05 -11.56
C CYS A 66 -0.85 -3.83 -11.59
N ASP A 67 -0.08 -3.70 -12.67
CA ASP A 67 0.92 -2.64 -12.79
C ASP A 67 0.28 -1.37 -13.36
N ALA A 68 0.47 -0.25 -12.65
CA ALA A 68 0.18 1.08 -13.18
C ALA A 68 1.26 1.51 -14.16
N ASP A 69 0.88 2.28 -15.19
CA ASP A 69 1.86 2.83 -16.13
C ASP A 69 2.77 3.87 -15.44
N VAL A 70 2.23 4.57 -14.43
CA VAL A 70 2.94 5.54 -13.59
C VAL A 70 2.62 5.28 -12.12
N ALA A 71 3.62 4.77 -11.38
CA ALA A 71 3.59 4.62 -9.93
C ALA A 71 4.93 5.03 -9.30
N GLN A 72 4.87 5.74 -8.18
CA GLN A 72 6.05 6.15 -7.42
C GLN A 72 6.87 4.94 -6.93
N CYS A 73 6.20 3.85 -6.53
CA CYS A 73 6.84 2.59 -6.18
C CYS A 73 6.10 1.39 -6.82
N PRO A 74 6.64 0.79 -7.90
CA PRO A 74 6.08 -0.40 -8.52
C PRO A 74 6.25 -1.62 -7.60
N LEU A 75 5.16 -2.32 -7.31
CA LEU A 75 5.19 -3.52 -6.45
C LEU A 75 4.99 -4.83 -7.22
N GLY A 76 4.49 -4.77 -8.46
CA GLY A 76 4.10 -5.98 -9.20
C GLY A 76 5.26 -6.87 -9.64
N ALA A 77 6.47 -6.33 -9.82
CA ALA A 77 7.65 -7.16 -10.07
C ALA A 77 8.03 -8.03 -8.85
N LYS A 78 7.60 -7.66 -7.65
CA LYS A 78 7.90 -8.34 -6.40
C LYS A 78 6.74 -9.20 -5.89
N PHE A 79 5.50 -8.79 -6.14
CA PHE A 79 4.31 -9.36 -5.51
C PHE A 79 3.13 -9.52 -6.47
N GLY A 80 2.32 -10.55 -6.22
CA GLY A 80 1.13 -10.87 -7.00
C GLY A 80 1.41 -11.78 -8.19
N CYS A 81 0.53 -12.74 -8.42
CA CYS A 81 0.66 -13.69 -9.53
C CYS A 81 0.14 -13.09 -10.84
N ASP A 82 0.64 -13.58 -11.96
CA ASP A 82 0.13 -13.26 -13.29
C ASP A 82 -1.34 -13.69 -13.44
N ILE A 83 -2.18 -12.74 -13.84
CA ILE A 83 -3.64 -12.92 -13.90
C ILE A 83 -4.09 -13.93 -14.96
N ILE A 84 -3.32 -14.09 -16.05
CA ILE A 84 -3.69 -14.95 -17.17
C ILE A 84 -3.17 -16.37 -16.99
N THR A 85 -1.93 -16.50 -16.51
CA THR A 85 -1.22 -17.78 -16.53
C THR A 85 -1.13 -18.45 -15.16
N GLU A 86 -0.97 -17.68 -14.08
CA GLU A 86 -0.70 -18.22 -12.73
C GLU A 86 -1.96 -18.26 -11.88
N ALA A 87 -2.74 -17.18 -11.83
CA ALA A 87 -3.95 -17.10 -11.01
C ALA A 87 -4.95 -18.25 -11.30
N PRO A 88 -5.25 -18.62 -12.56
CA PRO A 88 -6.13 -19.75 -12.85
C PRO A 88 -5.56 -21.10 -12.36
N ARG A 89 -4.23 -21.27 -12.42
CA ARG A 89 -3.56 -22.48 -11.92
C ARG A 89 -3.64 -22.57 -10.41
N LEU A 90 -3.45 -21.45 -9.70
CA LEU A 90 -3.55 -21.37 -8.25
C LEU A 90 -4.97 -21.67 -7.76
N ILE A 91 -6.01 -21.09 -8.38
CA ILE A 91 -7.42 -21.37 -8.04
C ILE A 91 -7.73 -22.86 -8.21
N ARG A 92 -7.27 -23.46 -9.32
CA ARG A 92 -7.47 -24.89 -9.59
C ARG A 92 -6.73 -25.77 -8.57
N ALA A 93 -5.50 -25.45 -8.24
CA ALA A 93 -4.73 -26.16 -7.22
C ALA A 93 -5.40 -26.06 -5.85
N ALA A 94 -5.88 -24.87 -5.48
CA ALA A 94 -6.63 -24.66 -4.24
C ALA A 94 -7.91 -25.50 -4.21
N SER A 95 -8.62 -25.61 -5.34
CA SER A 95 -9.83 -26.44 -5.47
C SER A 95 -9.51 -27.92 -5.24
N PHE A 96 -8.45 -28.42 -5.88
CA PHE A 96 -7.97 -29.80 -5.69
C PHE A 96 -7.56 -30.11 -4.23
N LEU A 97 -7.00 -29.12 -3.54
CA LEU A 97 -6.56 -29.23 -2.14
C LEU A 97 -7.68 -28.96 -1.11
N GLY A 98 -8.90 -28.65 -1.55
CA GLY A 98 -10.02 -28.32 -0.66
C GLY A 98 -9.84 -27.04 0.15
N LEU A 99 -9.05 -26.09 -0.36
CA LEU A 99 -8.81 -24.79 0.30
C LEU A 99 -9.94 -23.82 0.02
N GLU A 100 -10.34 -23.03 1.01
CA GLU A 100 -11.41 -22.03 0.86
C GLU A 100 -10.84 -20.72 0.29
N VAL A 101 -10.90 -20.53 -1.02
CA VAL A 101 -10.59 -19.24 -1.67
C VAL A 101 -11.87 -18.42 -1.78
N VAL A 102 -11.85 -17.20 -1.25
CA VAL A 102 -13.04 -16.36 -1.05
C VAL A 102 -12.98 -15.04 -1.79
N GLY A 103 -11.92 -14.80 -2.56
CA GLY A 103 -11.77 -13.54 -3.25
C GLY A 103 -10.40 -13.36 -3.86
N MET A 104 -10.16 -12.12 -4.31
CA MET A 104 -8.88 -11.71 -4.83
C MET A 104 -8.56 -10.26 -4.48
N SER A 105 -7.26 -9.95 -4.50
CA SER A 105 -6.73 -8.61 -4.30
C SER A 105 -5.83 -8.22 -5.45
N PHE A 106 -5.69 -6.92 -5.68
CA PHE A 106 -4.62 -6.37 -6.49
C PHE A 106 -4.05 -5.11 -5.83
N HIS A 107 -2.88 -4.67 -6.24
CA HIS A 107 -2.29 -3.44 -5.72
C HIS A 107 -1.57 -2.71 -6.84
N VAL A 108 -2.00 -1.47 -7.11
CA VAL A 108 -1.57 -0.69 -8.29
C VAL A 108 -0.17 -0.07 -8.14
N GLY A 109 0.31 0.04 -6.90
CA GLY A 109 1.61 0.64 -6.55
C GLY A 109 1.41 1.84 -5.62
N SER A 110 2.41 2.22 -4.83
CA SER A 110 2.32 3.44 -4.01
C SER A 110 2.44 4.67 -4.90
N GLY A 111 1.68 5.73 -4.61
CA GLY A 111 1.71 6.99 -5.37
C GLY A 111 1.30 6.80 -6.82
N CYS A 112 0.14 6.18 -7.04
CA CYS A 112 -0.38 5.91 -8.38
C CYS A 112 -0.96 7.18 -8.99
N GLU A 113 -0.45 7.57 -10.16
CA GLU A 113 -0.94 8.74 -10.93
C GLU A 113 -1.71 8.34 -12.20
N ASP A 114 -1.98 7.05 -12.38
CA ASP A 114 -2.74 6.47 -13.49
C ASP A 114 -4.11 5.93 -13.01
N PRO A 115 -5.15 6.75 -12.77
CA PRO A 115 -6.46 6.28 -12.33
C PRO A 115 -7.06 5.12 -13.17
N PRO A 116 -6.92 5.08 -14.52
CA PRO A 116 -7.36 3.96 -15.34
C PRO A 116 -6.87 2.57 -14.92
N VAL A 117 -5.73 2.45 -14.22
CA VAL A 117 -5.23 1.15 -13.74
C VAL A 117 -6.23 0.43 -12.84
N PHE A 118 -6.97 1.16 -11.99
CA PHE A 118 -7.96 0.55 -11.11
C PHE A 118 -9.08 -0.12 -11.91
N ARG A 119 -9.53 0.52 -13.00
CA ARG A 119 -10.52 -0.09 -13.91
C ARG A 119 -9.96 -1.36 -14.56
N ARG A 120 -8.70 -1.35 -15.00
CA ARG A 120 -8.04 -2.54 -15.56
C ARG A 120 -7.99 -3.67 -14.53
N GLY A 121 -7.61 -3.36 -13.29
CA GLY A 121 -7.57 -4.31 -12.17
C GLY A 121 -8.95 -4.91 -11.86
N ILE A 122 -9.98 -4.07 -11.73
CA ILE A 122 -11.37 -4.50 -11.47
C ILE A 122 -11.90 -5.36 -12.63
N ALA A 123 -11.71 -4.93 -13.88
CA ALA A 123 -12.16 -5.70 -15.05
C ALA A 123 -11.47 -7.07 -15.13
N ALA A 124 -10.18 -7.13 -14.81
CA ALA A 124 -9.44 -8.39 -14.79
C ALA A 124 -9.90 -9.27 -13.61
N ALA A 125 -10.22 -8.67 -12.46
CA ALA A 125 -10.76 -9.37 -11.32
C ALA A 125 -12.07 -10.09 -11.65
N ARG A 126 -12.99 -9.43 -12.37
CA ARG A 126 -14.25 -10.03 -12.81
C ARG A 126 -14.02 -11.35 -13.57
N LYS A 127 -13.07 -11.36 -14.51
CA LYS A 127 -12.73 -12.56 -15.29
C LYS A 127 -12.28 -13.73 -14.41
N LEU A 128 -11.53 -13.45 -13.34
CA LEU A 128 -11.09 -14.47 -12.39
C LEU A 128 -12.22 -14.95 -11.47
N PHE A 129 -13.12 -14.06 -11.02
CA PHE A 129 -14.31 -14.49 -10.29
C PHE A 129 -15.17 -15.43 -11.14
N ASP A 130 -15.37 -15.11 -12.43
CA ASP A 130 -16.12 -15.97 -13.35
C ASP A 130 -15.45 -17.33 -13.51
N TYR A 131 -14.13 -17.34 -13.72
CA TYR A 131 -13.35 -18.58 -13.78
C TYR A 131 -13.47 -19.40 -12.49
N ALA A 132 -13.32 -18.78 -11.32
CA ALA A 132 -13.41 -19.45 -10.04
C ALA A 132 -14.80 -20.08 -9.82
N SER A 133 -15.85 -19.42 -10.30
CA SER A 133 -17.23 -19.96 -10.25
C SER A 133 -17.38 -21.27 -11.02
N THR A 134 -16.68 -21.43 -12.17
CA THR A 134 -16.65 -22.71 -12.92
C THR A 134 -16.02 -23.86 -12.14
N LEU A 135 -15.24 -23.55 -11.10
CA LEU A 135 -14.59 -24.52 -10.21
C LEU A 135 -15.35 -24.70 -8.88
N GLY A 136 -16.55 -24.13 -8.76
CA GLY A 136 -17.41 -24.24 -7.58
C GLY A 136 -17.11 -23.22 -6.48
N TYR A 137 -16.23 -22.24 -6.72
CA TYR A 137 -16.01 -21.16 -5.75
C TYR A 137 -17.10 -20.10 -5.82
N ASN A 138 -17.44 -19.56 -4.66
CA ASN A 138 -18.23 -18.35 -4.54
C ASN A 138 -17.37 -17.25 -3.92
N PHE A 139 -16.71 -16.45 -4.76
CA PHE A 139 -15.88 -15.35 -4.26
C PHE A 139 -16.76 -14.23 -3.68
N GLU A 140 -16.49 -13.86 -2.43
CA GLU A 140 -17.19 -12.85 -1.66
C GLU A 140 -16.42 -11.53 -1.57
N TYR A 141 -15.09 -11.53 -1.79
CA TYR A 141 -14.24 -10.38 -1.53
C TYR A 141 -13.47 -9.90 -2.76
N LEU A 142 -13.53 -8.59 -3.01
CA LEU A 142 -12.64 -7.89 -3.91
C LEU A 142 -11.85 -6.86 -3.10
N ASP A 143 -10.53 -6.98 -3.09
CA ASP A 143 -9.64 -6.03 -2.44
C ASP A 143 -8.88 -5.20 -3.48
N LEU A 144 -9.10 -3.89 -3.43
CA LEU A 144 -8.53 -2.93 -4.38
C LEU A 144 -7.09 -2.52 -4.03
N GLY A 145 -6.56 -2.97 -2.89
CA GLY A 145 -5.23 -2.63 -2.41
C GLY A 145 -5.10 -1.16 -2.06
N GLY A 146 -3.88 -0.62 -2.19
CA GLY A 146 -3.53 0.76 -1.86
C GLY A 146 -3.19 1.62 -3.08
N GLY A 147 -2.32 2.61 -2.89
CA GLY A 147 -1.85 3.49 -3.95
C GLY A 147 -2.53 4.86 -4.05
N TYR A 148 -3.55 5.07 -3.22
CA TYR A 148 -4.28 6.33 -3.15
C TYR A 148 -3.39 7.49 -2.69
N PRO A 149 -3.56 8.70 -3.26
CA PRO A 149 -2.78 9.88 -2.90
C PRO A 149 -3.17 10.37 -1.50
N GLY A 150 -2.22 10.72 -0.65
CA GLY A 150 -2.47 11.21 0.72
C GLY A 150 -1.81 12.55 1.05
N ASN A 151 -1.13 13.11 0.06
CA ASN A 151 -0.38 14.35 0.19
C ASN A 151 -1.37 15.53 0.29
N THR A 152 -0.97 16.61 0.96
CA THR A 152 -1.62 17.91 0.83
C THR A 152 -1.71 18.27 -0.66
N GLY A 153 -2.73 19.03 -1.04
CA GLY A 153 -2.93 19.43 -2.44
C GLY A 153 -3.42 18.33 -3.39
N THR A 154 -3.37 17.06 -3.00
CA THR A 154 -3.85 15.94 -3.83
C THR A 154 -5.33 15.60 -3.57
N SER A 155 -5.99 14.98 -4.56
CA SER A 155 -7.39 14.54 -4.43
C SER A 155 -7.55 13.09 -4.91
N ILE A 156 -8.37 12.34 -4.17
CA ILE A 156 -8.78 10.98 -4.51
C ILE A 156 -9.94 10.94 -5.53
N ASP A 157 -10.60 12.07 -5.80
CA ASP A 157 -11.90 12.10 -6.51
C ASP A 157 -11.84 11.45 -7.90
N LYS A 158 -10.76 11.69 -8.65
CA LYS A 158 -10.56 11.07 -9.97
C LYS A 158 -10.45 9.54 -9.88
N ILE A 159 -9.71 9.04 -8.89
CA ILE A 159 -9.54 7.60 -8.64
C ILE A 159 -10.85 7.00 -8.15
N ALA A 160 -11.53 7.64 -7.20
CA ALA A 160 -12.80 7.20 -6.66
C ALA A 160 -13.88 7.11 -7.76
N ASN A 161 -13.95 8.10 -8.65
CA ASN A 161 -14.88 8.08 -9.78
C ASN A 161 -14.61 6.92 -10.73
N VAL A 162 -13.35 6.66 -11.10
CA VAL A 162 -12.98 5.53 -11.95
C VAL A 162 -13.30 4.20 -11.29
N ILE A 163 -13.03 4.05 -9.99
CA ILE A 163 -13.35 2.86 -9.22
C ILE A 163 -14.86 2.63 -9.17
N ASN A 164 -15.64 3.65 -8.81
CA ASN A 164 -17.10 3.52 -8.68
C ASN A 164 -17.75 3.08 -10.01
N LEU A 165 -17.39 3.74 -11.12
CA LEU A 165 -17.89 3.36 -12.45
C LEU A 165 -17.48 1.94 -12.84
N ALA A 166 -16.25 1.52 -12.52
CA ALA A 166 -15.80 0.16 -12.79
C ALA A 166 -16.51 -0.88 -11.90
N LEU A 167 -16.78 -0.58 -10.63
CA LEU A 167 -17.52 -1.46 -9.74
C LEU A 167 -18.98 -1.59 -10.18
N GLU A 168 -19.64 -0.50 -10.59
CA GLU A 168 -20.99 -0.54 -11.13
C GLU A 168 -21.09 -1.42 -12.38
N GLU A 169 -20.08 -1.37 -13.25
CA GLU A 169 -20.06 -2.16 -14.49
C GLU A 169 -19.71 -3.65 -14.26
N PHE A 170 -18.67 -3.93 -13.46
CA PHE A 170 -18.10 -5.27 -13.35
C PHE A 170 -18.57 -6.03 -12.10
N PHE A 171 -18.97 -5.35 -11.04
CA PHE A 171 -19.42 -5.94 -9.78
C PHE A 171 -20.74 -5.30 -9.29
N PRO A 172 -21.83 -5.34 -10.09
CA PRO A 172 -23.11 -4.79 -9.69
C PRO A 172 -23.79 -5.59 -8.56
N ASP A 173 -23.34 -6.82 -8.30
CA ASP A 173 -23.88 -7.66 -7.23
C ASP A 173 -23.46 -7.14 -5.85
N PRO A 174 -24.41 -6.68 -5.01
CA PRO A 174 -24.11 -6.16 -3.67
C PRO A 174 -23.63 -7.23 -2.68
N SER A 175 -23.68 -8.52 -3.04
CA SER A 175 -23.15 -9.61 -2.21
C SER A 175 -21.61 -9.60 -2.14
N VAL A 176 -20.95 -9.03 -3.16
CA VAL A 176 -19.49 -8.88 -3.20
C VAL A 176 -19.06 -7.74 -2.29
N LYS A 177 -18.25 -8.06 -1.30
CA LYS A 177 -17.67 -7.11 -0.36
C LYS A 177 -16.40 -6.53 -0.96
N VAL A 178 -16.45 -5.23 -1.26
CA VAL A 178 -15.29 -4.48 -1.73
C VAL A 178 -14.56 -3.86 -0.55
N ILE A 179 -13.26 -4.10 -0.46
CA ILE A 179 -12.35 -3.53 0.54
C ILE A 179 -11.15 -2.85 -0.16
N ALA A 180 -10.38 -2.09 0.62
CA ALA A 180 -9.15 -1.45 0.16
C ALA A 180 -8.14 -1.36 1.31
N GLU A 181 -6.86 -1.19 0.97
CA GLU A 181 -5.70 -1.11 1.87
C GLU A 181 -5.00 0.27 1.81
N PRO A 182 -5.70 1.40 2.06
CA PRO A 182 -5.08 2.72 2.04
C PRO A 182 -4.07 2.90 3.18
N GLY A 183 -2.79 3.09 2.82
CA GLY A 183 -1.74 3.51 3.74
C GLY A 183 -1.54 5.03 3.71
N ARG A 184 -0.73 5.49 2.75
CA ARG A 184 -0.34 6.91 2.56
C ARG A 184 -1.52 7.88 2.63
N PHE A 185 -2.66 7.51 2.03
CA PHE A 185 -3.91 8.28 2.05
C PHE A 185 -4.32 8.78 3.43
N PHE A 186 -4.18 7.96 4.47
CA PHE A 186 -4.66 8.34 5.80
C PHE A 186 -3.68 9.20 6.60
N VAL A 187 -2.38 9.07 6.34
CA VAL A 187 -1.35 9.55 7.28
C VAL A 187 -0.38 10.55 6.68
N ALA A 188 -0.23 10.63 5.36
CA ALA A 188 0.84 11.45 4.76
C ALA A 188 0.75 12.93 5.14
N SER A 189 -0.41 13.57 4.93
CA SER A 189 -0.63 14.98 5.30
C SER A 189 -0.87 15.22 6.80
N ALA A 190 -0.97 14.17 7.61
CA ALA A 190 -1.25 14.30 9.04
C ALA A 190 -0.02 14.65 9.89
N PHE A 191 1.19 14.52 9.33
CA PHE A 191 2.44 14.74 10.05
C PHE A 191 3.25 15.87 9.42
N ALA A 192 3.89 16.67 10.27
CA ALA A 192 4.95 17.59 9.89
C ALA A 192 6.19 17.27 10.72
N LEU A 193 7.36 17.22 10.08
CA LEU A 193 8.64 16.99 10.75
C LEU A 193 9.32 18.32 11.05
N ALA A 194 9.89 18.44 12.25
CA ALA A 194 10.69 19.60 12.63
C ALA A 194 12.12 19.13 12.91
N THR A 195 13.10 19.80 12.30
CA THR A 195 14.52 19.50 12.51
C THR A 195 15.27 20.76 12.90
N ASN A 196 16.38 20.58 13.61
CA ASN A 196 17.25 21.68 13.99
C ASN A 196 18.47 21.71 13.07
N ILE A 197 18.80 22.89 12.53
CA ILE A 197 20.10 23.08 11.89
C ILE A 197 21.13 23.17 13.01
N HIS A 198 21.98 22.16 13.12
CA HIS A 198 23.07 22.16 14.09
C HIS A 198 24.39 22.62 13.48
N SER A 199 24.52 22.65 12.14
CA SER A 199 25.73 23.15 11.48
C SER A 199 25.43 23.78 10.13
N LYS A 200 26.27 24.74 9.75
CA LYS A 200 26.22 25.47 8.48
C LYS A 200 27.63 25.52 7.89
N ARG A 201 27.75 25.31 6.58
CA ARG A 201 28.99 25.50 5.83
C ARG A 201 28.72 26.39 4.63
N GLU A 202 29.48 27.47 4.51
CA GLU A 202 29.50 28.29 3.31
C GLU A 202 30.57 27.75 2.35
N VAL A 203 30.21 27.69 1.08
CA VAL A 203 31.09 27.31 -0.02
C VAL A 203 31.33 28.59 -0.82
N HIS A 204 32.59 28.96 -1.00
CA HIS A 204 33.00 30.22 -1.61
C HIS A 204 33.54 30.02 -3.02
N ASN A 205 33.45 31.10 -3.81
CA ASN A 205 34.08 31.37 -5.10
C ASN A 205 35.40 30.63 -5.31
N ASN A 206 36.44 31.27 -4.78
CA ASN A 206 37.85 30.92 -4.78
C ASN A 206 38.51 31.77 -3.66
N GLU A 207 39.79 31.54 -3.32
CA GLU A 207 40.48 32.31 -2.26
C GLU A 207 40.56 33.84 -2.51
N GLN A 208 40.33 34.28 -3.74
CA GLN A 208 40.41 35.69 -4.15
C GLN A 208 39.04 36.37 -4.23
N ASP A 209 37.96 35.60 -4.19
CA ASP A 209 36.57 36.07 -4.29
C ASP A 209 35.75 35.39 -3.18
N ASP A 210 35.54 36.13 -2.09
CA ASP A 210 34.85 35.68 -0.88
C ASP A 210 33.33 35.57 -1.06
N SER A 211 32.81 35.70 -2.28
CA SER A 211 31.39 35.50 -2.55
C SER A 211 30.97 34.05 -2.27
N VAL A 212 29.89 33.92 -1.50
CA VAL A 212 29.28 32.61 -1.18
C VAL A 212 28.49 32.12 -2.39
N ILE A 213 28.87 30.95 -2.91
CA ILE A 213 28.15 30.28 -4.01
C ILE A 213 27.06 29.33 -3.51
N HIS A 214 27.34 28.63 -2.40
CA HIS A 214 26.41 27.68 -1.82
C HIS A 214 26.47 27.72 -0.30
N VAL A 215 25.31 27.52 0.32
CA VAL A 215 25.21 27.31 1.76
C VAL A 215 24.69 25.89 1.99
N MET A 216 25.47 25.09 2.71
CA MET A 216 25.08 23.76 3.14
C MET A 216 24.59 23.82 4.59
N TYR A 217 23.44 23.23 4.85
CA TYR A 217 22.87 23.10 6.19
C TYR A 217 22.85 21.63 6.60
N TYR A 218 23.22 21.36 7.85
CA TYR A 218 23.21 20.02 8.44
C TYR A 218 22.17 19.99 9.55
N ILE A 219 21.30 18.98 9.48
CA ILE A 219 20.15 18.80 10.37
C ILE A 219 20.30 17.53 11.22
N ASN A 220 19.59 17.49 12.35
CA ASN A 220 19.68 16.42 13.34
C ASN A 220 18.87 15.15 13.02
N ASP A 221 18.45 14.96 11.77
CA ASP A 221 17.83 13.74 11.24
C ASP A 221 18.24 13.56 9.77
N GLY A 222 18.13 12.37 9.21
CA GLY A 222 18.62 12.08 7.86
C GLY A 222 18.07 10.81 7.25
N VAL A 223 18.74 10.32 6.21
CA VAL A 223 18.29 9.17 5.38
C VAL A 223 18.21 7.85 6.14
N TYR A 224 18.87 7.74 7.30
CA TYR A 224 18.77 6.59 8.19
C TYR A 224 17.63 6.71 9.21
N GLY A 225 16.95 7.86 9.26
CA GLY A 225 15.82 8.15 10.14
C GLY A 225 14.57 8.50 9.33
N ALA A 226 13.96 9.66 9.60
CA ALA A 226 12.69 10.03 8.97
C ALA A 226 12.81 10.28 7.44
N PHE A 227 14.01 10.58 6.93
CA PHE A 227 14.24 10.82 5.51
C PHE A 227 14.62 9.57 4.70
N ASN A 228 14.43 8.37 5.24
CA ASN A 228 14.62 7.13 4.47
C ASN A 228 13.70 7.07 3.22
N CYS A 229 12.58 7.81 3.25
CA CYS A 229 11.66 7.97 2.14
C CYS A 229 12.30 8.57 0.88
N VAL A 230 13.42 9.29 1.00
CA VAL A 230 14.19 9.79 -0.15
C VAL A 230 14.75 8.63 -0.96
N SER A 231 15.28 7.60 -0.29
CA SER A 231 15.89 6.45 -0.93
C SER A 231 14.87 5.34 -1.26
N ASN A 232 13.94 5.08 -0.36
CA ASN A 232 13.03 3.94 -0.47
C ASN A 232 11.76 4.26 -1.27
N ASP A 233 11.26 5.49 -1.13
CA ASP A 233 10.00 5.92 -1.74
C ASP A 233 10.23 6.88 -2.92
N ASN A 234 11.47 7.24 -3.26
CA ASN A 234 11.77 8.32 -4.22
C ASN A 234 11.03 9.63 -3.90
N TYR A 235 10.80 9.90 -2.61
CA TYR A 235 10.11 11.11 -2.18
C TYR A 235 11.07 12.31 -2.18
N HIS A 236 10.55 13.49 -2.48
CA HIS A 236 11.30 14.75 -2.52
C HIS A 236 10.78 15.69 -1.42
N PRO A 237 11.38 15.69 -0.22
CA PRO A 237 10.98 16.58 0.87
C PRO A 237 11.22 18.05 0.52
N ILE A 238 10.26 18.92 0.86
CA ILE A 238 10.36 20.36 0.64
C ILE A 238 10.68 21.04 1.99
N PRO A 239 11.88 21.65 2.15
CA PRO A 239 12.22 22.31 3.39
C PRO A 239 11.53 23.68 3.53
N VAL A 240 10.94 23.93 4.71
CA VAL A 240 10.30 25.21 5.04
C VAL A 240 10.99 25.86 6.25
N PRO A 241 11.62 27.05 6.12
CA PRO A 241 12.23 27.69 7.28
C PRO A 241 11.17 28.05 8.33
N LEU A 242 11.34 27.61 9.58
CA LEU A 242 10.43 27.99 10.65
C LEU A 242 10.84 29.37 11.18
N LYS A 243 10.05 30.42 10.87
CA LYS A 243 10.24 31.74 11.47
C LYS A 243 9.72 31.75 12.91
N VAL A 244 10.59 31.44 13.87
CA VAL A 244 10.28 31.65 15.29
C VAL A 244 10.40 33.14 15.59
N ARG A 245 9.29 33.79 15.95
CA ARG A 245 9.33 35.18 16.45
C ARG A 245 10.14 35.21 17.75
N ASN A 246 11.24 35.95 17.75
CA ASN A 246 11.98 36.44 18.93
C ASN A 246 13.00 35.54 19.67
N LEU A 247 13.59 34.51 19.08
CA LEU A 247 14.82 33.92 19.65
C LEU A 247 15.79 33.49 18.55
N PHE A 248 17.06 33.90 18.68
CA PHE A 248 18.18 33.39 17.89
C PHE A 248 18.24 31.87 18.05
N ASN A 249 17.81 31.13 17.03
CA ASN A 249 18.29 29.83 16.59
C ASN A 249 17.42 29.39 15.39
N ILE A 250 18.03 29.28 14.21
CA ILE A 250 17.36 28.87 12.97
C ILE A 250 16.95 27.41 13.10
N SER A 251 15.70 27.18 13.45
CA SER A 251 15.07 25.85 13.37
C SER A 251 14.45 25.72 11.99
N VAL A 252 14.65 24.60 11.29
CA VAL A 252 13.97 24.34 10.02
C VAL A 252 12.81 23.41 10.30
N LEU A 253 11.59 23.89 10.05
CA LEU A 253 10.48 22.96 9.93
C LEU A 253 10.65 22.33 8.55
N LEU A 254 11.34 21.19 8.48
CA LEU A 254 11.27 20.38 7.28
C LEU A 254 9.90 19.73 7.28
N SER A 255 8.93 20.56 6.92
CA SER A 255 7.58 20.17 6.72
C SER A 255 7.67 19.06 5.68
N LEU A 256 7.51 17.82 6.14
CA LEU A 256 6.84 16.81 5.36
C LEU A 256 5.36 17.21 5.24
N ILE A 257 5.05 18.51 5.06
CA ILE A 257 3.87 18.86 4.31
C ILE A 257 4.23 18.35 2.94
N TYR A 258 3.70 17.18 2.65
CA TYR A 258 3.55 16.71 1.31
C TYR A 258 2.69 17.76 0.59
N ASP A 259 3.23 18.92 0.21
CA ASP A 259 2.50 20.01 -0.47
C ASP A 259 1.91 19.54 -1.81
#